data_AF-A0A661DN87-F1
#
_entry.id   AF-A0A661DN87-F1
#
_cell.length_a   1.000
_cell.length_b   1.000
_cell.length_c   1.000
_cell.angle_alpha   90.00
_cell.angle_beta   90.00
_cell.angle_gamma   90.00
#
_symmetry.space_group_name_H-M   'P 1'
#
loop_
_entity.id
_entity.type
_entity.pdbx_description
1 polymer ?
#
loop_
_entity_poly.entity_id
_entity_poly.type
_entity_poly.pdbx_seq_one_letter_code
_entity_poly.pdbx_strand_id
1 'polypeptide(L)' 'MLSVLATSITTPIASAQEQFERPKIGLALSGGGARGAAHVGVIQVLEEMHIPIDYIAGTSMGAI' A
#
# COMPACT_ATOMS: atom_id res chain seq x y z
N MET A 1 24.48 11.83 -56.24
CA MET A 1 25.09 11.44 -54.97
C MET A 1 24.21 11.94 -53.84
N LEU A 2 23.86 11.00 -52.96
CA LEU A 2 22.90 11.04 -51.86
C LEU A 2 23.27 12.09 -50.81
N SER A 3 22.33 12.92 -50.33
CA SER A 3 22.49 13.65 -49.06
C SER A 3 21.14 13.76 -48.36
N VAL A 4 20.83 12.72 -47.59
CA VAL A 4 19.72 12.70 -46.62
C VAL A 4 20.29 13.26 -45.33
N LEU A 5 19.96 14.51 -44.98
CA LEU A 5 20.23 15.05 -43.65
C LEU A 5 19.07 14.65 -42.74
N ALA A 6 19.36 13.67 -41.90
CA ALA A 6 18.47 13.08 -40.92
C ALA A 6 17.88 14.13 -39.97
N THR A 7 16.57 14.26 -39.99
CA THR A 7 15.75 14.92 -38.98
C THR A 7 16.01 14.24 -37.63
N SER A 8 16.59 14.95 -36.67
CA SER A 8 16.78 14.47 -35.31
C SER A 8 15.44 14.34 -34.60
N ILE A 9 14.86 13.13 -34.63
CA ILE A 9 13.81 12.71 -33.69
C ILE A 9 14.43 12.68 -32.29
N THR A 10 14.30 13.80 -31.57
CA THR A 10 14.40 13.81 -30.10
C THR A 10 13.16 13.11 -29.58
N THR A 11 13.20 11.78 -29.52
CA THR A 11 12.25 10.98 -28.77
C THR A 11 12.48 11.29 -27.30
N PRO A 12 11.52 11.88 -26.55
CA PRO A 12 11.65 11.91 -25.10
C PRO A 12 11.59 10.46 -24.63
N ILE A 13 12.70 9.97 -24.10
CA ILE A 13 12.74 8.71 -23.37
C ILE A 13 11.97 9.00 -22.09
N ALA A 14 10.64 8.87 -22.15
CA ALA A 14 9.79 8.90 -20.98
C ALA A 14 10.30 7.80 -20.06
N SER A 15 10.91 8.23 -18.95
CA SER A 15 11.41 7.35 -17.92
C SER A 15 10.25 6.51 -17.41
N ALA A 16 10.22 5.24 -17.82
CA ALA A 16 9.39 4.22 -17.19
C ALA A 16 9.95 3.99 -15.78
N GLN A 17 9.65 4.93 -14.88
CA GLN A 17 9.73 4.68 -13.45
C GLN A 17 8.55 3.76 -13.16
N GLU A 18 8.79 2.44 -13.16
CA GLU A 18 7.87 1.52 -12.51
C GLU A 18 7.74 1.97 -11.05
N GLN A 19 6.66 2.70 -10.76
CA GLN A 19 6.30 3.02 -9.39
C GLN A 19 5.89 1.71 -8.74
N PHE A 20 6.87 1.03 -8.12
CA PHE A 20 6.61 -0.09 -7.25
C PHE A 20 5.83 0.42 -6.04
N GLU A 21 4.50 0.34 -6.13
CA GLU A 21 3.64 0.57 -4.99
C GLU A 21 3.94 -0.50 -3.93
N ARG A 22 4.01 -0.07 -2.67
CA ARG A 22 4.15 -1.02 -1.57
C ARG A 22 2.95 -1.99 -1.56
N PRO A 23 3.15 -3.25 -1.14
CA PRO A 23 2.04 -4.14 -0.89
C PRO A 23 1.03 -3.51 0.08
N LYS A 24 -0.26 -3.66 -0.23
CA LYS A 24 -1.32 -3.25 0.67
C LYS A 24 -1.48 -4.28 1.78
N ILE A 25 -1.65 -3.82 3.01
CA ILE A 25 -1.73 -4.65 4.21
C ILE A 25 -3.14 -4.55 4.77
N GLY A 26 -3.80 -5.70 4.92
CA GLY A 26 -5.11 -5.81 5.56
C GLY A 26 -4.99 -6.41 6.96
N LEU A 27 -5.67 -5.80 7.94
CA LEU A 27 -5.79 -6.32 9.30
C LEU A 27 -7.20 -6.91 9.51
N ALA A 28 -7.27 -8.17 9.92
CA ALA A 28 -8.54 -8.85 10.23
C ALA A 28 -8.69 -9.04 11.74
N LEU A 29 -9.75 -8.46 12.31
CA LEU A 29 -10.08 -8.51 13.73
C LEU A 29 -11.24 -9.49 13.98
N SER A 30 -10.99 -10.49 14.81
CA SER A 30 -12.00 -11.51 15.14
C SER A 30 -13.08 -10.97 16.08
N GLY A 31 -14.17 -11.73 16.24
CA GLY A 31 -15.11 -11.51 17.35
C GLY A 31 -14.52 -11.98 18.68
N GLY A 32 -15.09 -11.47 19.79
CA GLY A 32 -14.62 -11.86 21.13
C GLY A 32 -15.45 -11.35 22.31
N GLY A 33 -16.61 -10.72 22.06
CA GLY A 33 -17.37 -10.01 23.08
C GLY A 33 -16.50 -8.97 23.79
N ALA A 34 -16.65 -8.81 25.10
CA ALA A 34 -15.87 -7.82 25.88
C ALA A 34 -14.33 -7.96 25.74
N ARG A 35 -13.81 -9.15 25.42
CA ARG A 35 -12.36 -9.36 25.20
C ARG A 35 -11.85 -8.74 23.90
N GLY A 36 -12.75 -8.31 23.00
CA GLY A 36 -12.38 -7.62 21.77
C GLY A 36 -11.61 -6.32 22.00
N ALA A 37 -11.70 -5.72 23.20
CA ALA A 37 -10.88 -4.57 23.59
C ALA A 37 -9.37 -4.82 23.47
N ALA A 38 -8.92 -6.09 23.52
CA ALA A 38 -7.52 -6.45 23.31
C ALA A 38 -7.00 -6.09 21.91
N HIS A 39 -7.87 -5.99 20.89
CA HIS A 39 -7.47 -5.55 19.55
C HIS A 39 -6.88 -4.13 19.54
N VAL A 40 -7.29 -3.27 20.48
CA VAL A 40 -6.74 -1.90 20.61
C VAL A 40 -5.24 -1.94 20.88
N GLY A 41 -4.80 -2.82 21.79
CA GLY A 41 -3.37 -2.97 22.10
C GLY A 41 -2.56 -3.50 20.91
N VAL A 42 -3.16 -4.38 20.09
CA VAL A 42 -2.52 -4.86 18.85
C VAL A 42 -2.31 -3.71 17.88
N ILE A 43 -3.32 -2.87 17.67
CA ILE A 43 -3.24 -1.73 16.76
C ILE A 43 -2.18 -0.73 17.25
N GLN A 44 -2.14 -0.44 18.55
CA GLN A 44 -1.14 0.46 19.14
C GLN A 44 0.30 -0.03 18.86
N VAL A 45 0.57 -1.31 19.07
CA VAL A 45 1.91 -1.86 18.80
C VAL A 45 2.25 -1.82 17.31
N LEU A 46 1.29 -2.08 16.41
CA LEU A 46 1.50 -1.97 14.97
C LEU A 46 1.81 -0.53 14.54
N GLU A 47 1.14 0.45 15.16
CA GLU A 47 1.40 1.89 14.95
C GLU A 47 2.79 2.29 15.46
N GLU A 48 3.18 1.87 16.66
CA GLU A 48 4.51 2.10 17.23
C GLU A 48 5.63 1.51 16.35
N MET A 49 5.39 0.35 15.74
CA MET A 49 6.31 -0.29 14.79
C MET A 49 6.26 0.33 13.38
N HIS A 50 5.44 1.35 13.15
CA HIS A 50 5.25 2.00 11.86
C HIS A 50 4.82 1.01 10.74
N ILE A 51 4.03 -0.01 11.09
CA ILE A 51 3.49 -0.97 10.12
C ILE A 51 2.25 -0.35 9.47
N PRO A 52 2.26 -0.09 8.16
CA PRO A 52 1.15 0.60 7.51
C PRO A 52 -0.03 -0.36 7.31
N ILE A 53 -1.22 0.00 7.80
CA ILE A 53 -2.45 -0.77 7.62
C ILE A 53 -3.33 -0.03 6.60
N ASP A 54 -3.63 -0.66 5.47
CA ASP A 54 -4.44 -0.06 4.40
C ASP A 54 -5.93 -0.37 4.57
N TYR A 55 -6.23 -1.54 5.14
CA TYR A 55 -7.60 -2.01 5.30
C TYR A 55 -7.76 -2.69 6.66
N ILE A 56 -8.92 -2.49 7.28
CA ILE A 56 -9.32 -3.19 8.49
C ILE A 56 -10.67 -3.86 8.23
N ALA A 57 -10.76 -5.14 8.56
CA ALA A 57 -12.01 -5.89 8.56
C ALA A 57 -12.24 -6.46 9.96
N GLY A 58 -13.48 -6.39 10.45
CA GLY A 58 -13.83 -6.84 11.80
C GLY A 58 -15.08 -7.70 11.81
N THR A 59 -15.21 -8.56 12.83
CA THR A 59 -16.45 -9.33 13.10
C THR A 59 -16.94 -9.07 14.53
N SER A 60 -18.23 -8.76 14.71
CA SER A 60 -18.82 -8.47 16.04
C SER A 60 -18.01 -7.40 16.79
N MET A 61 -17.51 -7.67 18.01
CA MET A 61 -16.68 -6.70 18.75
C MET A 61 -15.40 -6.30 18.00
N GLY A 62 -14.85 -7.14 17.13
CA GLY A 62 -13.70 -6.74 16.29
C GLY A 62 -14.05 -5.71 15.20
N ALA A 63 -15.34 -5.46 14.95
CA ALA A 63 -15.82 -4.45 14.00
C ALA A 63 -16.17 -3.11 14.65
N ILE A 64 -16.09 -3.01 15.99
CA ILE A 64 -16.44 -1.85 16.81
C ILE A 64 -15.18 -1.35 17.51
#